data_AF-G8P1N8-F1
#
_entry.id   AF-G8P1N8-F1
#
_cell.length_a   1.000
_cell.length_b   1.000
_cell.length_c   1.000
_cell.angle_alpha   90.00
_cell.angle_beta   90.00
_cell.angle_gamma   90.00
#
_symmetry.space_group_name_H-M   'P 1'
#
loop_
_entity.id
_entity.type
_entity.pdbx_description
1 polymer ?
#
loop_
_entity_poly.entity_id
_entity_poly.type
_entity_poly.pdbx_seq_one_letter_code
_entity_poly.pdbx_strand_id
1 'polypeptide(L)'
;MTRAVAITHVGFEDLGTLEGELKHAGFQIEIFEAATANLRDIASTDPDLLIVLGGPIGVYEREAYPFLDMEIEWIRRRLMEKRPTLGICLGAQLIAAAAGASVFPGAKGKEIGWSAIQAGPDASRYPEFERLLVPGMRVLHWHGDTFDLPAGAELIAKTDAYTNQAFAIGEHILGLQFHPEVTERGLEHWYVGHACELANAGISVSALRQETEKFAPTLESAAQHLWRGWLSRLKA
;
A
#
# COMPACT_ATOMS: atom_id res chain seq x y z
N MET A 1 -19.64 -11.58 11.60
CA MET A 1 -18.90 -11.51 10.31
C MET A 1 -17.58 -10.82 10.59
N THR A 2 -16.51 -11.25 9.95
CA THR A 2 -15.17 -10.66 10.12
C THR A 2 -15.16 -9.27 9.49
N ARG A 3 -14.66 -8.25 10.19
CA ARG A 3 -14.70 -6.84 9.74
C ARG A 3 -13.35 -6.39 9.21
N ALA A 4 -13.34 -5.80 8.02
CA ALA A 4 -12.19 -5.10 7.46
C ALA A 4 -12.51 -3.60 7.38
N VAL A 5 -11.65 -2.78 7.96
CA VAL A 5 -11.73 -1.32 7.83
C VAL A 5 -10.63 -0.85 6.89
N ALA A 6 -11.00 -0.08 5.88
CA ALA A 6 -10.07 0.60 4.99
C ALA A 6 -10.11 2.11 5.24
N ILE A 7 -8.92 2.71 5.38
CA ILE A 7 -8.73 4.14 5.50
C ILE A 7 -8.20 4.67 4.15
N THR A 8 -8.93 5.62 3.57
CA THR A 8 -8.56 6.34 2.33
C THR A 8 -8.12 7.76 2.65
N HIS A 9 -7.22 8.31 1.83
CA HIS A 9 -6.78 9.71 1.96
C HIS A 9 -7.26 10.60 0.82
N VAL A 10 -7.58 9.99 -0.33
CA VAL A 10 -8.23 10.62 -1.48
C VAL A 10 -9.26 9.66 -2.08
N GLY A 11 -10.35 10.19 -2.60
CA GLY A 11 -11.51 9.38 -3.01
C GLY A 11 -11.29 8.45 -4.21
N PHE A 12 -10.17 8.58 -4.92
CA PHE A 12 -9.85 7.77 -6.10
C PHE A 12 -8.72 6.74 -5.87
N GLU A 13 -8.01 6.81 -4.74
CA GLU A 13 -7.06 5.77 -4.31
C GLU A 13 -7.83 4.78 -3.43
N ASP A 14 -8.49 3.82 -4.09
CA ASP A 14 -9.43 2.87 -3.47
C ASP A 14 -8.82 1.46 -3.31
N LEU A 15 -9.66 0.50 -2.91
CA LEU A 15 -9.26 -0.88 -2.68
C LEU A 15 -8.97 -1.67 -3.99
N GLY A 16 -9.38 -1.18 -5.16
CA GLY A 16 -9.20 -1.83 -6.44
C GLY A 16 -9.41 -3.35 -6.43
N THR A 17 -8.40 -4.11 -6.85
CA THR A 17 -8.41 -5.58 -6.91
C THR A 17 -8.54 -6.26 -5.54
N LEU A 18 -8.17 -5.58 -4.45
CA LEU A 18 -8.26 -6.12 -3.09
C LEU A 18 -9.70 -6.21 -2.61
N GLU A 19 -10.60 -5.30 -3.03
CA GLU A 19 -11.98 -5.26 -2.56
C GLU A 19 -12.72 -6.58 -2.82
N GLY A 20 -12.56 -7.12 -4.04
CA GLY A 20 -13.13 -8.40 -4.42
C GLY A 20 -12.62 -9.54 -3.55
N GLU A 21 -11.31 -9.61 -3.33
CA GLU A 21 -10.69 -10.70 -2.57
C GLU A 21 -11.04 -10.66 -1.07
N LEU A 22 -11.22 -9.46 -0.50
CA LEU A 22 -11.77 -9.29 0.86
C LEU A 22 -13.19 -9.84 0.97
N LYS A 23 -14.08 -9.52 0.01
CA LYS A 23 -15.46 -10.04 -0.03
C LYS A 23 -15.47 -11.56 -0.16
N HIS A 24 -14.64 -12.13 -1.05
CA HIS A 24 -14.50 -13.59 -1.20
C HIS A 24 -13.96 -14.26 0.08
N ALA A 25 -13.09 -13.58 0.81
CA ALA A 25 -12.59 -14.05 2.10
C ALA A 25 -13.61 -13.92 3.25
N GLY A 26 -14.78 -13.32 3.00
CA GLY A 26 -15.89 -13.20 3.97
C GLY A 26 -15.85 -11.95 4.84
N PHE A 27 -15.06 -10.94 4.47
CA PHE A 27 -15.02 -9.68 5.19
C PHE A 27 -16.21 -8.79 4.85
N GLN A 28 -16.79 -8.16 5.88
CA GLN A 28 -17.60 -6.97 5.72
C GLN A 28 -16.65 -5.77 5.69
N ILE A 29 -16.66 -5.02 4.58
CA ILE A 29 -15.75 -3.89 4.35
C ILE A 29 -16.43 -2.59 4.75
N GLU A 30 -15.75 -1.79 5.55
CA GLU A 30 -16.12 -0.42 5.88
C GLU A 30 -14.99 0.51 5.44
N ILE A 31 -15.31 1.55 4.67
CA ILE A 31 -14.32 2.50 4.13
C ILE A 31 -14.56 3.85 4.80
N PHE A 32 -13.49 4.46 5.31
CA PHE A 32 -13.52 5.78 5.93
C PHE A 32 -12.44 6.68 5.35
N GLU A 33 -12.80 7.92 5.04
CA GLU A 33 -11.86 8.94 4.61
C GLU A 33 -11.18 9.57 5.82
N ALA A 34 -9.84 9.49 5.90
CA ALA A 34 -9.06 9.96 7.04
C ALA A 34 -9.31 11.44 7.38
N ALA A 35 -9.51 12.26 6.34
CA ALA A 35 -9.69 13.71 6.48
C ALA A 35 -11.03 14.11 7.13
N THR A 36 -12.06 13.26 7.09
CA THR A 36 -13.42 13.60 7.56
C THR A 36 -13.94 12.69 8.66
N ALA A 37 -13.42 11.46 8.75
CA ALA A 37 -13.87 10.48 9.71
C ALA A 37 -13.34 10.74 11.13
N ASN A 38 -14.12 10.36 12.14
CA ASN A 38 -13.62 10.31 13.52
C ASN A 38 -12.83 9.01 13.73
N LEU A 39 -11.53 9.05 13.42
CA LEU A 39 -10.64 7.89 13.52
C LEU A 39 -10.57 7.29 14.93
N ARG A 40 -10.80 8.07 15.99
CA ARG A 40 -10.83 7.55 17.37
C ARG A 40 -11.97 6.58 17.59
N ASP A 41 -13.17 6.96 17.14
CA ASP A 41 -14.36 6.12 17.27
C ASP A 41 -14.19 4.84 16.46
N ILE A 42 -13.66 4.95 15.24
CA ILE A 42 -13.44 3.79 14.37
C ILE A 42 -12.38 2.86 14.98
N ALA A 43 -11.28 3.41 15.47
CA ALA A 43 -10.21 2.65 16.14
C ALA A 43 -10.71 1.89 17.36
N SER A 44 -11.70 2.42 18.08
CA SER A 44 -12.33 1.75 19.23
C SER A 44 -13.15 0.52 18.85
N THR A 45 -13.56 0.39 17.59
CA THR A 45 -14.32 -0.78 17.10
C THR A 45 -13.44 -2.02 16.84
N ASP A 46 -12.12 -1.86 16.95
CA ASP A 46 -11.08 -2.89 16.78
C ASP A 46 -11.36 -3.92 15.66
N PRO A 47 -11.27 -3.50 14.37
CA PRO A 47 -11.56 -4.38 13.25
C PRO A 47 -10.55 -5.52 13.16
N ASP A 48 -10.99 -6.66 12.63
CA ASP A 48 -10.15 -7.84 12.42
C ASP A 48 -9.00 -7.57 11.45
N LEU A 49 -9.25 -6.72 10.45
CA LEU A 49 -8.26 -6.25 9.50
C LEU A 49 -8.33 -4.73 9.35
N LEU A 50 -7.19 -4.05 9.48
CA LEU A 50 -7.02 -2.64 9.12
C LEU A 50 -6.26 -2.55 7.79
N ILE A 51 -6.75 -1.72 6.88
CA ILE A 51 -6.09 -1.41 5.61
C ILE A 51 -5.91 0.10 5.57
N VAL A 52 -4.69 0.57 5.33
CA VAL A 52 -4.37 1.99 5.19
C VAL A 52 -3.85 2.20 3.77
N LEU A 53 -4.59 2.95 2.98
CA LEU A 53 -4.30 3.16 1.55
C LEU A 53 -3.32 4.31 1.33
N GLY A 54 -2.97 4.54 0.06
CA GLY A 54 -2.13 5.63 -0.38
C GLY A 54 -2.73 7.01 -0.11
N GLY A 55 -1.92 8.03 -0.36
CA GLY A 55 -2.32 9.42 -0.27
C GLY A 55 -1.20 10.37 -0.72
N PRO A 56 -1.55 11.59 -1.16
CA PRO A 56 -0.59 12.56 -1.69
C PRO A 56 0.10 13.40 -0.61
N ILE A 57 0.15 12.90 0.63
CA ILE A 57 0.68 13.61 1.81
C ILE A 57 1.82 12.81 2.43
N GLY A 58 2.77 13.51 3.05
CA GLY A 58 3.91 12.90 3.74
C GLY A 58 3.59 12.59 5.21
N VAL A 59 4.12 11.47 5.71
CA VAL A 59 3.96 11.05 7.12
C VAL A 59 4.41 12.11 8.12
N TYR A 60 5.38 12.95 7.75
CA TYR A 60 5.91 14.03 8.58
C TYR A 60 5.04 15.31 8.59
N GLU A 61 4.03 15.43 7.73
CA GLU A 61 3.19 16.63 7.58
C GLU A 61 2.06 16.74 8.62
N ARG A 62 2.34 16.31 9.84
CA ARG A 62 1.36 16.10 10.93
C ARG A 62 0.73 17.40 11.45
N GLU A 63 1.43 18.52 11.30
CA GLU A 63 0.87 19.84 11.62
C GLU A 63 -0.24 20.24 10.63
N ALA A 64 -0.04 19.97 9.34
CA ALA A 64 -1.03 20.23 8.31
C ALA A 64 -2.16 19.18 8.30
N TYR A 65 -1.83 17.93 8.63
CA TYR A 65 -2.75 16.78 8.63
C TYR A 65 -2.74 16.04 9.98
N PRO A 66 -3.40 16.58 11.03
CA PRO A 66 -3.34 16.02 12.39
C PRO A 66 -3.92 14.60 12.53
N PHE A 67 -4.72 14.14 11.57
CA PHE A 67 -5.22 12.76 11.56
C PHE A 67 -4.08 11.73 11.42
N LEU A 68 -2.92 12.13 10.85
CA LEU A 68 -1.74 11.26 10.74
C LEU A 68 -1.23 10.79 12.12
N ASP A 69 -1.24 11.67 13.13
CA ASP A 69 -0.85 11.26 14.50
C ASP A 69 -1.82 10.20 15.05
N MET A 70 -3.11 10.28 14.71
CA MET A 70 -4.10 9.29 15.12
C MET A 70 -3.91 7.95 14.41
N GLU A 71 -3.59 7.96 13.12
CA GLU A 71 -3.29 6.75 12.36
C GLU A 71 -2.02 6.06 12.87
N ILE A 72 -0.95 6.84 13.08
CA ILE A 72 0.32 6.32 13.62
C ILE A 72 0.08 5.65 14.98
N GLU A 73 -0.69 6.27 15.87
CA GLU A 73 -0.99 5.70 17.18
C GLU A 73 -1.84 4.43 17.09
N TRP A 74 -2.85 4.43 16.21
CA TRP A 74 -3.67 3.25 16.00
C TRP A 74 -2.86 2.08 15.44
N ILE A 75 -2.03 2.33 14.42
CA ILE A 75 -1.16 1.32 13.83
C ILE A 75 -0.16 0.83 14.88
N ARG A 76 0.44 1.72 15.68
CA ARG A 76 1.35 1.34 16.77
C ARG A 76 0.70 0.36 17.75
N ARG A 77 -0.54 0.63 18.17
CA ARG A 77 -1.31 -0.30 19.01
C ARG A 77 -1.48 -1.66 18.34
N ARG A 78 -1.88 -1.68 17.07
CA ARG A 78 -2.06 -2.93 16.30
C ARG A 78 -0.74 -3.71 16.13
N LEU A 79 0.38 -3.04 15.94
CA LEU A 79 1.71 -3.66 15.92
C LEU A 79 2.00 -4.39 17.25
N MET A 80 1.77 -3.73 18.39
CA MET A 80 1.99 -4.32 19.72
C MET A 80 1.06 -5.51 19.98
N GLU A 81 -0.19 -5.42 19.54
CA GLU A 81 -1.22 -6.45 19.71
C GLU A 81 -1.18 -7.54 18.63
N LYS A 82 -0.23 -7.47 17.68
CA LYS A 82 -0.12 -8.41 16.55
C LYS A 82 -1.43 -8.52 15.75
N ARG A 83 -2.11 -7.39 15.53
CA ARG A 83 -3.40 -7.34 14.83
C ARG A 83 -3.18 -7.16 13.32
N PRO A 84 -3.90 -7.91 12.45
CA PRO A 84 -3.73 -7.82 11.00
C PRO A 84 -3.83 -6.40 10.45
N THR A 85 -2.80 -5.95 9.76
CA THR A 85 -2.73 -4.59 9.20
C THR A 85 -1.99 -4.59 7.87
N LEU A 86 -2.63 -4.03 6.84
CA LEU A 86 -2.05 -3.80 5.51
C LEU A 86 -1.84 -2.30 5.30
N GLY A 87 -0.67 -1.92 4.82
CA GLY A 87 -0.38 -0.55 4.40
C GLY A 87 0.08 -0.53 2.94
N ILE A 88 -0.51 0.36 2.13
CA ILE A 88 -0.14 0.57 0.73
C ILE A 88 0.32 2.03 0.55
N CYS A 89 1.46 2.23 -0.09
CA CYS A 89 2.12 3.51 -0.30
C CYS A 89 2.27 4.31 1.00
N LEU A 90 1.50 5.40 1.20
CA LEU A 90 1.45 6.14 2.47
C LEU A 90 1.16 5.22 3.66
N GLY A 91 0.26 4.25 3.52
CA GLY A 91 -0.01 3.28 4.58
C GLY A 91 1.20 2.45 4.99
N ALA A 92 2.06 2.06 4.04
CA ALA A 92 3.30 1.34 4.34
C ALA A 92 4.29 2.22 5.12
N GLN A 93 4.36 3.50 4.75
CA GLN A 93 5.17 4.51 5.43
C GLN A 93 4.65 4.78 6.85
N LEU A 94 3.33 4.84 7.04
CA LEU A 94 2.70 4.98 8.35
C LEU A 94 2.98 3.76 9.24
N ILE A 95 2.98 2.53 8.69
CA ILE A 95 3.43 1.33 9.41
C ILE A 95 4.90 1.46 9.83
N ALA A 96 5.77 1.90 8.91
CA ALA A 96 7.18 2.08 9.21
C ALA A 96 7.40 3.10 10.34
N ALA A 97 6.74 4.25 10.28
CA ALA A 97 6.79 5.27 11.32
C ALA A 97 6.21 4.80 12.67
N ALA A 98 5.10 4.07 12.65
CA ALA A 98 4.50 3.49 13.85
C ALA A 98 5.43 2.45 14.52
N ALA A 99 6.23 1.74 13.72
CA ALA A 99 7.28 0.82 14.16
C ALA A 99 8.60 1.52 14.56
N GLY A 100 8.66 2.86 14.50
CA GLY A 100 9.80 3.66 14.92
C GLY A 100 10.87 3.88 13.85
N ALA A 101 10.61 3.52 12.59
CA ALA A 101 11.51 3.80 11.47
C ALA A 101 11.33 5.22 10.93
N SER A 102 12.37 5.76 10.30
CA SER A 102 12.31 7.07 9.64
C SER A 102 11.54 6.97 8.32
N VAL A 103 10.75 8.01 7.99
CA VAL A 103 10.15 8.22 6.67
C VAL A 103 10.66 9.54 6.13
N PHE A 104 11.11 9.56 4.88
CA PHE A 104 11.80 10.71 4.31
C PHE A 104 11.70 10.77 2.77
N PRO A 105 11.88 11.95 2.16
CA PRO A 105 11.97 12.09 0.72
C PRO A 105 13.08 11.24 0.11
N GLY A 106 12.75 10.50 -0.94
CA GLY A 106 13.68 9.61 -1.62
C GLY A 106 14.78 10.37 -2.37
N ALA A 107 16.04 9.99 -2.13
CA ALA A 107 17.19 10.65 -2.74
C ALA A 107 17.39 10.36 -4.25
N LYS A 108 16.62 9.42 -4.82
CA LYS A 108 16.68 9.04 -6.24
C LYS A 108 15.56 9.65 -7.09
N GLY A 109 14.74 10.53 -6.49
CA GLY A 109 13.57 11.11 -7.14
C GLY A 109 12.34 10.21 -7.07
N LYS A 110 11.22 10.66 -7.65
CA LYS A 110 9.95 9.94 -7.60
C LYS A 110 9.97 8.72 -8.52
N GLU A 111 9.39 7.61 -8.06
CA GLU A 111 8.98 6.50 -8.92
C GLU A 111 7.49 6.68 -9.25
N ILE A 112 7.20 7.12 -10.48
CA ILE A 112 5.83 7.23 -11.01
C ILE A 112 5.77 6.49 -12.35
N GLY A 113 4.98 5.43 -12.41
CA GLY A 113 4.77 4.62 -13.60
C GLY A 113 5.03 3.13 -13.37
N TRP A 114 5.20 2.39 -14.47
CA TRP A 114 5.27 0.94 -14.44
C TRP A 114 6.70 0.43 -14.47
N SER A 115 7.13 -0.24 -13.40
CA SER A 115 8.46 -0.87 -13.33
C SER A 115 8.42 -2.21 -12.61
N ALA A 116 9.48 -2.99 -12.78
CA ALA A 116 9.63 -4.27 -12.10
C ALA A 116 10.15 -4.06 -10.67
N ILE A 117 9.71 -4.92 -9.77
CA ILE A 117 10.32 -5.13 -8.47
C ILE A 117 11.22 -6.36 -8.49
N GLN A 118 12.17 -6.42 -7.57
CA GLN A 118 13.11 -7.51 -7.38
C GLN A 118 12.87 -8.18 -6.03
N ALA A 119 13.20 -9.46 -5.94
CA ALA A 119 13.13 -10.20 -4.69
C ALA A 119 14.10 -9.61 -3.65
N GLY A 120 13.57 -9.37 -2.46
CA GLY A 120 14.35 -9.12 -1.25
C GLY A 120 14.92 -10.41 -0.66
N PRO A 121 15.78 -10.32 0.37
CA PRO A 121 16.39 -11.47 1.02
C PRO A 121 15.37 -12.44 1.63
N ASP A 122 14.20 -11.96 2.06
CA ASP A 122 13.19 -12.77 2.73
C ASP A 122 12.06 -13.24 1.80
N ALA A 123 12.11 -12.91 0.51
CA ALA A 123 11.02 -13.15 -0.45
C ALA A 123 10.55 -14.61 -0.51
N SER A 124 11.45 -15.58 -0.32
CA SER A 124 11.14 -17.01 -0.37
C SER A 124 10.17 -17.48 0.74
N ARG A 125 10.00 -16.69 1.80
CA ARG A 125 9.04 -16.95 2.89
C ARG A 125 7.62 -16.47 2.57
N TYR A 126 7.45 -15.77 1.45
CA TYR A 126 6.19 -15.16 1.02
C TYR A 126 5.83 -15.62 -0.40
N PRO A 127 5.45 -16.91 -0.57
CA PRO A 127 5.12 -17.47 -1.89
C PRO A 127 4.00 -16.70 -2.61
N GLU A 128 3.13 -16.00 -1.88
CA GLU A 128 2.11 -15.13 -2.45
C GLU A 128 2.66 -13.97 -3.30
N PHE A 129 3.95 -13.65 -3.19
CA PHE A 129 4.65 -12.68 -4.05
C PHE A 129 5.22 -13.28 -5.33
N GLU A 130 5.21 -14.61 -5.52
CA GLU A 130 5.92 -15.27 -6.63
C GLU A 130 5.52 -14.70 -7.99
N ARG A 131 4.24 -14.38 -8.18
CA ARG A 131 3.69 -13.85 -9.44
C ARG A 131 4.08 -12.40 -9.70
N LEU A 132 4.40 -11.64 -8.65
CA LEU A 132 4.89 -10.26 -8.77
C LEU A 132 6.39 -10.20 -9.08
N LEU A 133 7.12 -11.28 -8.81
CA LEU A 133 8.58 -11.36 -8.94
C LEU A 133 9.03 -12.09 -10.23
N VAL A 134 8.11 -12.48 -11.11
CA VAL A 134 8.45 -13.13 -12.38
C VAL A 134 9.07 -12.14 -13.38
N PRO A 135 10.01 -12.59 -14.24
CA PRO A 135 10.57 -11.74 -15.28
C PRO A 135 9.49 -11.12 -16.18
N GLY A 136 9.59 -9.81 -16.40
CA GLY A 136 8.65 -9.06 -17.25
C GLY A 136 7.39 -8.57 -16.54
N MET A 137 7.12 -9.01 -15.30
CA MET A 137 6.07 -8.41 -14.48
C MET A 137 6.44 -6.97 -14.13
N ARG A 138 5.42 -6.11 -14.12
CA ARG A 138 5.53 -4.72 -13.67
C ARG A 138 4.41 -4.40 -12.72
N VAL A 139 4.77 -3.66 -11.67
CA VAL A 139 3.83 -3.07 -10.73
C VAL A 139 3.77 -1.57 -10.99
N LEU A 140 2.71 -0.92 -10.50
CA LEU A 140 2.64 0.53 -10.52
C LEU A 140 3.38 1.10 -9.31
N HIS A 141 4.27 2.05 -9.55
CA HIS A 141 4.85 2.90 -8.52
C HIS A 141 4.23 4.30 -8.62
N TRP A 142 3.93 4.90 -7.47
CA TRP A 142 3.47 6.28 -7.39
C TRP A 142 3.88 6.93 -6.06
N HIS A 143 5.19 7.10 -5.87
CA HIS A 143 5.71 7.67 -4.62
C HIS A 143 6.99 8.51 -4.82
N GLY A 144 7.15 9.49 -3.94
CA GLY A 144 8.37 10.29 -3.82
C GLY A 144 9.15 10.06 -2.53
N ASP A 145 8.46 9.59 -1.49
CA ASP A 145 9.04 9.29 -0.18
C ASP A 145 9.38 7.80 -0.08
N THR A 146 10.27 7.50 0.85
CA THR A 146 10.66 6.14 1.24
C THR A 146 10.89 6.11 2.76
N PHE A 147 11.33 4.97 3.27
CA PHE A 147 11.48 4.75 4.70
C PHE A 147 12.64 3.81 5.00
N ASP A 148 13.16 3.86 6.24
CA ASP A 148 14.06 2.83 6.75
C ASP A 148 13.27 1.54 7.01
N LEU A 149 13.88 0.37 6.78
CA LEU A 149 13.24 -0.89 7.11
C LEU A 149 13.04 -0.98 8.63
N PRO A 150 11.81 -1.23 9.14
CA PRO A 150 11.60 -1.34 10.58
C PRO A 150 12.43 -2.45 11.21
N ALA A 151 12.87 -2.23 12.46
CA ALA A 151 13.69 -3.21 13.16
C ALA A 151 12.95 -4.55 13.30
N GLY A 152 13.57 -5.63 12.85
CA GLY A 152 12.98 -6.98 12.87
C GLY A 152 11.95 -7.24 11.76
N ALA A 153 11.75 -6.31 10.83
CA ALA A 153 10.97 -6.55 9.63
C ALA A 153 11.73 -7.41 8.62
N GLU A 154 10.97 -8.16 7.83
CA GLU A 154 11.47 -9.01 6.76
C GLU A 154 11.33 -8.27 5.42
N LEU A 155 12.40 -8.22 4.63
CA LEU A 155 12.42 -7.49 3.37
C LEU A 155 12.05 -8.42 2.21
N ILE A 156 10.87 -8.19 1.64
CA ILE A 156 10.24 -9.06 0.63
C ILE A 156 10.56 -8.59 -0.79
N ALA A 157 10.51 -7.29 -1.05
CA ALA A 157 10.76 -6.74 -2.37
C ALA A 157 11.53 -5.41 -2.32
N LYS A 158 12.26 -5.12 -3.41
CA LYS A 158 13.08 -3.92 -3.61
C LYS A 158 13.08 -3.45 -5.08
N THR A 159 13.55 -2.24 -5.35
CA THR A 159 14.02 -1.80 -6.67
C THR A 159 15.50 -1.43 -6.59
N ASP A 160 16.13 -1.18 -7.74
CA ASP A 160 17.51 -0.64 -7.78
C ASP A 160 17.59 0.77 -7.16
N ALA A 161 16.50 1.54 -7.24
CA ALA A 161 16.42 2.89 -6.70
C ALA A 161 16.12 2.91 -5.19
N TYR A 162 15.19 2.08 -4.74
CA TYR A 162 14.71 2.05 -3.36
C TYR A 162 14.64 0.63 -2.82
N THR A 163 15.37 0.39 -1.73
CA THR A 163 15.50 -0.96 -1.16
C THR A 163 14.19 -1.47 -0.53
N ASN A 164 13.36 -0.59 0.03
CA ASN A 164 12.22 -0.98 0.85
C ASN A 164 10.90 -0.87 0.08
N GLN A 165 10.58 -1.87 -0.76
CA GLN A 165 9.35 -1.88 -1.58
C GLN A 165 8.24 -2.75 -1.01
N ALA A 166 8.59 -3.86 -0.37
CA ALA A 166 7.64 -4.62 0.44
C ALA A 166 8.34 -5.20 1.67
N PHE A 167 7.65 -5.13 2.81
CA PHE A 167 8.13 -5.72 4.05
C PHE A 167 6.99 -6.31 4.86
N ALA A 168 7.33 -7.24 5.75
CA ALA A 168 6.40 -7.79 6.73
C ALA A 168 6.98 -7.72 8.14
N ILE A 169 6.10 -7.63 9.14
CA ILE A 169 6.46 -7.72 10.57
C ILE A 169 5.63 -8.86 11.18
N GLY A 170 6.29 -9.98 11.43
CA GLY A 170 5.62 -11.21 11.82
C GLY A 170 4.62 -11.68 10.76
N GLU A 171 3.50 -12.27 11.19
CA GLU A 171 2.51 -12.86 10.28
C GLU A 171 1.32 -11.94 9.97
N HIS A 172 1.24 -10.79 10.63
CA HIS A 172 0.03 -9.96 10.65
C HIS A 172 0.17 -8.64 9.90
N ILE A 173 1.40 -8.18 9.65
CA ILE A 173 1.65 -6.83 9.13
C ILE A 173 2.30 -6.94 7.77
N LEU A 174 1.74 -6.24 6.79
CA LEU A 174 2.27 -6.14 5.44
C LEU A 174 2.32 -4.67 5.01
N GLY A 175 3.49 -4.20 4.58
CA GLY A 175 3.69 -2.88 4.00
C GLY A 175 4.14 -3.00 2.55
N LEU A 176 3.45 -2.32 1.64
CA LEU A 176 3.72 -2.30 0.20
C LEU A 176 3.91 -0.84 -0.25
N GLN A 177 5.08 -0.47 -0.75
CA GLN A 177 5.34 0.88 -1.24
C GLN A 177 4.76 1.12 -2.65
N PHE A 178 4.64 0.06 -3.44
CA PHE A 178 4.02 0.05 -4.76
C PHE A 178 2.52 -0.29 -4.67
N HIS A 179 1.84 -0.22 -5.81
CA HIS A 179 0.40 -0.35 -5.92
C HIS A 179 -0.02 -1.60 -6.71
N PRO A 180 -0.14 -2.78 -6.09
CA PRO A 180 -0.71 -3.97 -6.74
C PRO A 180 -2.24 -3.95 -6.78
N GLU A 181 -2.89 -3.11 -5.99
CA GLU A 181 -4.35 -3.01 -5.90
C GLU A 181 -4.98 -2.35 -7.13
N VAL A 182 -4.24 -1.55 -7.88
CA VAL A 182 -4.79 -0.75 -8.98
C VAL A 182 -5.41 -1.61 -10.08
N THR A 183 -6.43 -1.04 -10.72
CA THR A 183 -7.07 -1.62 -11.89
C THR A 183 -6.83 -0.74 -13.10
N GLU A 184 -6.86 -1.32 -14.30
CA GLU A 184 -6.71 -0.59 -15.57
C GLU A 184 -7.67 0.62 -15.63
N ARG A 185 -8.94 0.40 -15.27
CA ARG A 185 -9.97 1.45 -15.28
C ARG A 185 -9.83 2.43 -14.13
N GLY A 186 -9.44 1.96 -12.93
CA GLY A 186 -9.28 2.81 -11.75
C GLY A 186 -8.21 3.88 -11.94
N LEU A 187 -7.15 3.57 -12.70
CA LEU A 187 -6.06 4.52 -12.96
C LEU A 187 -6.46 5.75 -13.77
N GLU A 188 -7.58 5.72 -14.51
CA GLU A 188 -8.08 6.93 -15.17
C GLU A 188 -8.44 8.02 -14.15
N HIS A 189 -8.95 7.65 -12.97
CA HIS A 189 -9.20 8.63 -11.92
C HIS A 189 -7.91 9.22 -11.37
N TRP A 190 -6.82 8.43 -11.32
CA TRP A 190 -5.51 8.88 -10.83
C TRP A 190 -4.89 9.86 -11.81
N TYR A 191 -4.99 9.63 -13.11
CA TYR A 191 -4.49 10.57 -14.12
C TYR A 191 -5.17 11.94 -14.04
N VAL A 192 -6.46 11.96 -13.71
CA VAL A 192 -7.22 13.20 -13.51
C VAL A 192 -6.87 13.83 -12.16
N GLY A 193 -6.92 13.05 -11.08
CA GLY A 193 -6.68 13.51 -9.71
C GLY A 193 -5.28 14.05 -9.48
N HIS A 194 -4.28 13.45 -10.13
CA HIS A 194 -2.86 13.81 -10.03
C HIS A 194 -2.36 14.60 -11.25
N ALA A 195 -3.24 15.19 -12.07
CA ALA A 195 -2.86 15.88 -13.30
C ALA A 195 -1.80 16.98 -13.08
N CYS A 196 -1.88 17.72 -11.97
CA CYS A 196 -0.90 18.75 -11.64
C CYS A 196 0.47 18.15 -11.28
N GLU A 197 0.50 17.04 -10.52
CA GLU A 197 1.73 16.35 -10.18
C GLU A 197 2.41 15.80 -11.43
N LEU A 198 1.64 15.11 -12.28
CA LEU A 198 2.14 14.53 -13.53
C LEU A 198 2.69 15.61 -14.48
N ALA A 199 1.99 16.73 -14.62
CA ALA A 199 2.45 17.86 -15.43
C ALA A 199 3.76 18.45 -14.88
N ASN A 200 3.86 18.66 -13.57
CA ASN A 200 5.06 19.19 -12.92
C ASN A 200 6.26 18.23 -13.01
N ALA A 201 6.00 16.92 -13.00
CA ALA A 201 7.02 15.89 -13.18
C ALA A 201 7.39 15.65 -14.66
N GLY A 202 6.71 16.31 -15.61
CA GLY A 202 6.93 16.11 -17.05
C GLY A 202 6.49 14.73 -17.53
N ILE A 203 5.57 14.07 -16.83
CA ILE A 203 5.10 12.73 -17.13
C ILE A 203 3.91 12.79 -18.09
N SER A 204 4.04 12.08 -19.21
CA SER A 204 2.97 11.99 -20.20
C SER A 204 1.87 11.02 -19.76
N VAL A 205 0.68 11.55 -19.51
CA VAL A 205 -0.53 10.75 -19.24
C VAL A 205 -0.82 9.77 -20.38
N SER A 206 -0.59 10.16 -21.64
CA SER A 206 -0.84 9.27 -22.78
C SER A 206 0.16 8.12 -22.85
N ALA A 207 1.40 8.32 -22.40
CA ALA A 207 2.39 7.25 -22.30
C ALA A 207 2.07 6.32 -21.13
N LEU A 208 1.74 6.87 -19.96
CA LEU A 208 1.29 6.08 -18.80
C LEU A 208 0.08 5.21 -19.15
N ARG A 209 -0.91 5.76 -19.87
CA ARG A 209 -2.08 5.01 -20.32
C ARG A 209 -1.71 3.82 -21.20
N GLN A 210 -0.80 4.00 -22.16
CA GLN A 210 -0.31 2.90 -23.01
C GLN A 210 0.40 1.81 -22.21
N GLU A 211 1.18 2.18 -21.19
CA GLU A 211 1.79 1.20 -20.29
C GLU A 211 0.74 0.49 -19.42
N THR A 212 -0.27 1.22 -18.94
CA THR A 212 -1.37 0.65 -18.16
C THR A 212 -2.17 -0.38 -18.95
N GLU A 213 -2.54 -0.08 -20.21
CA GLU A 213 -3.18 -1.06 -21.11
C GLU A 213 -2.35 -2.34 -21.28
N LYS A 214 -1.02 -2.21 -21.22
CA LYS A 214 -0.09 -3.34 -21.37
C LYS A 214 0.10 -4.15 -20.10
N PHE A 215 0.22 -3.51 -18.94
CA PHE A 215 0.71 -4.14 -17.71
C PHE A 215 -0.38 -4.38 -16.66
N ALA A 216 -1.44 -3.54 -16.62
CA ALA A 216 -2.50 -3.68 -15.62
C ALA A 216 -3.19 -5.04 -15.66
N PRO A 217 -3.58 -5.61 -16.82
CA PRO A 217 -4.26 -6.92 -16.84
C PRO A 217 -3.45 -8.04 -16.19
N THR A 218 -2.13 -8.06 -16.41
CA THR A 218 -1.24 -9.05 -15.79
C THR A 218 -1.01 -8.76 -14.29
N LEU A 219 -0.91 -7.49 -13.91
CA LEU A 219 -0.80 -7.10 -12.50
C LEU A 219 -2.05 -7.49 -11.73
N GLU A 220 -3.25 -7.21 -12.25
CA GLU A 220 -4.52 -7.53 -11.58
C GLU A 220 -4.63 -9.02 -11.25
N SER A 221 -4.24 -9.89 -12.20
CA SER A 221 -4.22 -11.35 -11.97
C SER A 221 -3.17 -11.76 -10.92
N ALA A 222 -1.98 -11.15 -10.94
CA ALA A 222 -0.94 -11.42 -9.95
C ALA A 222 -1.30 -10.89 -8.55
N ALA A 223 -1.95 -9.73 -8.48
CA ALA A 223 -2.44 -9.12 -7.25
C ALA A 223 -3.52 -9.97 -6.59
N GLN A 224 -4.46 -10.54 -7.35
CA GLN A 224 -5.44 -11.50 -6.81
C GLN A 224 -4.75 -12.70 -6.13
N HIS A 225 -3.65 -13.21 -6.70
CA HIS A 225 -2.87 -14.27 -6.07
C HIS A 225 -2.20 -13.79 -4.77
N LEU A 226 -1.59 -12.61 -4.79
CA LEU A 226 -1.03 -11.97 -3.59
C LEU A 226 -2.07 -11.87 -2.48
N TRP A 227 -3.25 -11.31 -2.78
CA TRP A 227 -4.32 -11.08 -1.81
C TRP A 227 -4.86 -12.38 -1.23
N ARG A 228 -5.16 -13.37 -2.07
CA ARG A 228 -5.64 -14.68 -1.61
C ARG A 228 -4.62 -15.35 -0.71
N GLY A 229 -3.35 -15.34 -1.12
CA GLY A 229 -2.26 -15.92 -0.35
C GLY A 229 -2.13 -15.26 1.01
N TRP A 230 -2.00 -13.93 1.05
CA TRP A 230 -1.85 -13.18 2.30
C TRP A 230 -3.07 -13.32 3.23
N LEU A 231 -4.29 -13.16 2.70
CA LEU A 231 -5.52 -13.31 3.50
C LEU A 231 -5.69 -14.74 4.05
N SER A 232 -5.19 -15.76 3.35
CA SER A 232 -5.21 -17.14 3.87
C SER A 232 -4.30 -17.32 5.07
N ARG A 233 -3.16 -16.63 5.11
CA ARG A 233 -2.20 -16.69 6.23
C ARG A 233 -2.76 -16.05 7.50
N LEU A 234 -3.59 -15.02 7.38
CA LEU A 234 -4.24 -14.38 8.54
C LEU A 234 -5.27 -15.27 9.25
N LYS A 235 -5.72 -16.36 8.61
CA LYS A 235 -6.69 -17.31 9.17
C LYS A 235 -6.05 -18.55 9.79
N ALA A 236 -4.75 -18.74 9.60
CA ALA A 236 -3.98 -19.86 10.14
C ALA A 236 -3.55 -19.57 11.58
#